data_AF-A0A2P7S2R5-F1
#
_entry.id   AF-A0A2P7S2R5-F1
#
_cell.length_a   1.000
_cell.length_b   1.000
_cell.length_c   1.000
_cell.angle_alpha   90.00
_cell.angle_beta   90.00
_cell.angle_gamma   90.00
#
_symmetry.space_group_name_H-M   'P 1'
#
loop_
_entity.id
_entity.type
_entity.pdbx_description
1 polymer ?
#
loop_
_entity_poly.entity_id
_entity_poly.type
_entity_poly.pdbx_seq_one_letter_code
_entity_poly.pdbx_strand_id
1 'polypeptide(L)'
;MIKVRQSTIIDAPVDTVWRLLRDFNGHESWHPAIATSAIEGGEPVDMVGAVRRFRLKDGGELREQLLSLSDRQRRLTYCLLEAPLPLMGYVATISLKPVTDGDRTFWEWSSEFHPPAERRDELVRLVTEGIYRTGFEAIRRLVGRAPVLGTLPLPSPAGGAGGRPAPQAVSFSHDEKADRAQVGALIPPPLTPPLKEEGDSVGAPGARTGDVVRLGAGVAESPSPLREGVRGGGTPAEGSDVSRQDRTRAIVVERHGGPEVLQPGEIALPPPGTGEVRVRHTAIGVNYIDVYCRTGYFDLLQPPGVPGMEAAGVVEALGPGVGDLAIGDRVAYAGPPLGAYCERANRPAGMLVGLSDDIADELAAAGLLKGVTASFLLHDVFAVRPGHVVLVHAAAGGVGQLLVQWARHLGATVIATTSSEAKARVVERLGAQHVLLYGRGADFASEVMRISGGRGADVVYDAVGKDTFAGSLVALGVRGHLVSFGQASGPVGDWDIGRFASKSVTVSRPNYGHFTDTPEKLGPHVARFFAAVRRGVVALDPPRRYALADAADAHRDLEARATTGSLVLVP
;
A
#
# COMPACT_ATOMS: atom_id res chain seq x y z
N MET A 1 13.14 6.19 -13.02
CA MET A 1 13.38 6.79 -11.70
C MET A 1 14.77 6.41 -11.22
N ILE A 2 15.56 7.37 -10.74
CA ILE A 2 16.84 7.14 -10.06
C ILE A 2 16.66 7.43 -8.59
N LYS A 3 17.27 6.61 -7.73
CA LYS A 3 17.39 6.86 -6.29
C LYS A 3 18.85 7.10 -5.95
N VAL A 4 19.13 8.19 -5.24
CA VAL A 4 20.45 8.51 -4.71
C VAL A 4 20.35 8.55 -3.19
N ARG A 5 21.31 7.93 -2.50
CA ARG A 5 21.42 7.99 -1.04
C ARG A 5 22.85 8.36 -0.67
N GLN A 6 22.99 9.29 0.27
CA GLN A 6 24.27 9.69 0.85
C GLN A 6 24.10 9.79 2.36
N SER A 7 25.15 9.48 3.10
CA SER A 7 25.12 9.58 4.56
C SER A 7 26.46 10.02 5.10
N THR A 8 26.43 10.66 6.27
CA THR A 8 27.64 11.14 6.93
C THR A 8 27.48 11.16 8.44
N ILE A 9 28.61 11.20 9.16
CA ILE A 9 28.66 11.54 10.57
C ILE A 9 29.02 13.02 10.72
N ILE A 10 28.29 13.71 11.59
CA ILE A 10 28.55 15.08 12.05
C ILE A 10 28.93 15.01 13.53
N ASP A 11 30.08 15.58 13.89
CA ASP A 11 30.59 15.61 15.26
C ASP A 11 29.89 16.69 16.09
N ALA A 12 28.57 16.56 16.24
CA ALA A 12 27.73 17.41 17.07
C ALA A 12 26.45 16.67 17.50
N PRO A 13 25.82 17.09 18.61
CA PRO A 13 24.57 16.51 19.08
C PRO A 13 23.44 16.64 18.05
N VAL A 14 22.58 15.63 18.00
CA VAL A 14 21.50 15.54 16.99
C VAL A 14 20.55 16.74 17.02
N ASP A 15 20.27 17.30 18.19
CA ASP A 15 19.38 18.45 18.31
C ASP A 15 20.04 19.76 17.83
N THR A 16 21.37 19.87 17.92
CA THR A 16 22.13 20.99 17.37
C THR A 16 22.08 20.97 15.85
N VAL A 17 22.32 19.80 15.24
CA VAL A 17 22.26 19.63 13.79
C VAL A 17 20.82 19.78 13.29
N TRP A 18 19.85 19.22 14.01
CA TRP A 18 18.44 19.31 13.64
C TRP A 18 17.92 20.74 13.65
N ARG A 19 18.32 21.58 14.62
CA ARG A 19 17.91 22.99 14.68
C ARG A 19 18.27 23.77 13.42
N LEU A 20 19.41 23.46 12.81
CA LEU A 20 19.86 24.10 11.56
C LEU A 20 19.08 23.60 10.34
N LEU A 21 18.76 22.31 10.31
CA LEU A 21 18.10 21.67 9.16
C LEU A 21 16.58 21.83 9.17
N ARG A 22 15.95 21.89 10.36
CA ARG A 22 14.50 22.09 10.50
C ARG A 22 14.05 23.48 10.05
N ASP A 23 14.95 24.46 10.07
CA ASP A 23 14.70 25.76 9.44
C ASP A 23 14.76 25.61 7.92
N PHE A 24 13.59 25.39 7.32
CA PHE A 24 13.49 25.21 5.88
C PHE A 24 13.92 26.46 5.10
N ASN A 25 13.93 27.66 5.68
CA ASN A 25 14.45 28.84 4.97
C ASN A 25 15.93 29.15 5.29
N GLY A 26 16.53 28.42 6.24
CA GLY A 26 17.82 28.77 6.82
C GLY A 26 19.03 28.61 5.90
N HIS A 27 18.89 28.04 4.69
CA HIS A 27 20.03 27.66 3.86
C HIS A 27 20.88 28.86 3.38
N GLU A 28 20.34 30.08 3.33
CA GLU A 28 21.15 31.28 3.07
C GLU A 28 22.24 31.49 4.12
N SER A 29 21.95 31.14 5.38
CA SER A 29 22.88 31.33 6.50
C SER A 29 24.04 30.33 6.52
N TRP A 30 23.95 29.23 5.76
CA TRP A 30 24.93 28.15 5.87
C TRP A 30 25.35 27.49 4.56
N HIS A 31 24.48 27.40 3.55
CA HIS A 31 24.78 26.69 2.31
C HIS A 31 25.54 27.61 1.33
N PRO A 32 26.79 27.28 0.94
CA PRO A 32 27.67 28.23 0.23
C PRO A 32 27.22 28.56 -1.19
N ALA A 33 26.38 27.72 -1.82
CA ALA A 33 25.83 27.98 -3.15
C ALA A 33 24.64 28.94 -3.16
N ILE A 34 23.99 29.17 -2.00
CA ILE A 34 22.79 29.99 -1.89
C ILE A 34 23.21 31.45 -1.66
N ALA A 35 22.70 32.35 -2.49
CA ALA A 35 22.89 33.79 -2.33
C ALA A 35 21.78 34.39 -1.47
N THR A 36 20.52 34.00 -1.73
CA THR A 36 19.35 34.41 -0.93
C THR A 36 18.33 33.27 -0.83
N SER A 37 17.57 33.23 0.25
CA SER A 37 16.46 32.30 0.48
C SER A 37 15.24 33.01 1.05
N ALA A 38 14.09 32.88 0.40
CA ALA A 38 12.83 33.46 0.88
C ALA A 38 11.67 32.47 0.81
N ILE A 39 10.82 32.47 1.85
CA ILE A 39 9.52 31.79 1.81
C ILE A 39 8.54 32.64 1.00
N GLU A 40 7.89 32.02 0.02
CA GLU A 40 6.81 32.64 -0.74
C GLU A 40 5.59 32.84 0.17
N GLY A 41 4.77 33.86 -0.09
CA GLY A 41 3.55 34.08 0.70
C GLY A 41 3.73 34.48 2.18
N GLY A 42 4.96 34.54 2.70
CA GLY A 42 5.25 34.88 4.09
C GLY A 42 4.85 33.78 5.08
N GLU A 43 4.75 32.54 4.61
CA GLU A 43 4.37 31.39 5.43
C GLU A 43 5.44 31.06 6.49
N PRO A 44 5.08 30.37 7.59
CA PRO A 44 6.07 29.88 8.54
C PRO A 44 7.07 28.92 7.89
N VAL A 45 8.36 29.05 8.24
CA VAL A 45 9.44 28.23 7.66
C VAL A 45 9.29 26.74 7.94
N ASP A 46 8.57 26.36 8.99
CA ASP A 46 8.33 24.97 9.38
C ASP A 46 6.94 24.44 8.95
N MET A 47 6.19 25.23 8.17
CA MET A 47 4.88 24.83 7.67
C MET A 47 5.01 23.86 6.48
N VAL A 48 4.47 22.64 6.61
CA VAL A 48 4.32 21.72 5.48
C VAL A 48 3.48 22.37 4.39
N GLY A 49 3.98 22.35 3.17
CA GLY A 49 3.41 23.03 2.01
C GLY A 49 4.07 24.38 1.69
N ALA A 50 4.85 24.95 2.62
CA ALA A 50 5.58 26.20 2.38
C ALA A 50 6.53 26.05 1.19
N VAL A 51 6.58 27.08 0.35
CA VAL A 51 7.46 27.12 -0.81
C VAL A 51 8.61 28.08 -0.54
N ARG A 52 9.84 27.60 -0.65
CA ARG A 52 11.03 28.45 -0.60
C ARG A 52 11.55 28.69 -2.02
N ARG A 53 11.98 29.92 -2.27
CA ARG A 53 12.69 30.32 -3.48
C ARG A 53 14.13 30.65 -3.13
N PHE A 54 15.06 30.06 -3.86
CA PHE A 54 16.47 30.38 -3.78
C PHE A 54 16.95 31.13 -5.00
N ARG A 55 17.87 32.06 -4.76
CA ARG A 55 18.79 32.57 -5.78
C ARG A 55 20.16 31.99 -5.52
N LEU A 56 20.72 31.31 -6.51
CA LEU A 56 22.08 30.77 -6.47
C LEU A 56 23.10 31.85 -6.79
N LYS A 57 24.33 31.68 -6.30
CA LYS A 57 25.42 32.63 -6.56
C LYS A 57 25.88 32.66 -8.02
N ASP A 58 25.61 31.60 -8.78
CA ASP A 58 25.87 31.54 -10.22
C ASP A 58 24.75 32.18 -11.06
N GLY A 59 23.73 32.75 -10.41
CA GLY A 59 22.59 33.40 -11.05
C GLY A 59 21.41 32.47 -11.34
N GLY A 60 21.51 31.16 -11.06
CA GLY A 60 20.39 30.24 -11.15
C GLY A 60 19.31 30.51 -10.09
N GLU A 61 18.09 30.06 -10.35
CA GLU A 61 16.99 30.09 -9.38
C GLU A 61 16.36 28.70 -9.23
N LEU A 62 15.94 28.37 -8.02
CA LEU A 62 15.20 27.14 -7.75
C LEU A 62 14.06 27.40 -6.75
N ARG A 63 12.99 26.63 -6.87
CA ARG A 63 11.86 26.64 -5.96
C ARG A 63 11.65 25.26 -5.40
N GLU A 64 11.46 25.18 -4.10
CA GLU A 64 11.25 23.91 -3.41
C GLU A 64 10.06 24.01 -2.47
N GLN A 65 9.30 22.92 -2.36
CA GLN A 65 8.17 22.82 -1.44
C GLN A 65 8.46 21.82 -0.34
N LEU A 66 8.22 22.23 0.91
CA LEU A 66 8.29 21.33 2.06
C LEU A 66 7.10 20.34 2.01
N LEU A 67 7.38 19.05 1.89
CA LEU A 67 6.37 17.99 1.82
C LEU A 67 6.05 17.37 3.18
N SER A 68 7.04 17.30 4.06
CA SER A 68 6.84 16.80 5.43
C SER A 68 7.93 17.33 6.36
N LEU A 69 7.61 17.55 7.63
CA LEU A 69 8.55 17.89 8.68
C LEU A 69 8.15 17.14 9.96
N SER A 70 9.10 16.48 10.61
CA SER A 70 8.88 15.75 11.86
C SER A 70 10.04 16.00 12.81
N ASP A 71 9.82 16.82 13.83
CA ASP A 71 10.79 17.03 14.92
C ASP A 71 11.04 15.74 15.71
N ARG A 72 10.01 14.91 15.90
CA ARG A 72 10.12 13.61 16.61
C ARG A 72 11.04 12.63 15.87
N GLN A 73 10.90 12.53 14.55
CA GLN A 73 11.75 11.65 13.73
C GLN A 73 13.02 12.33 13.24
N ARG A 74 13.18 13.64 13.51
CA ARG A 74 14.23 14.51 12.96
C ARG A 74 14.39 14.29 11.46
N ARG A 75 13.25 14.36 10.77
CA ARG A 75 13.10 14.05 9.34
C ARG A 75 12.34 15.16 8.63
N LEU A 76 12.83 15.56 7.46
CA LEU A 76 12.09 16.44 6.55
C LEU A 76 12.17 15.94 5.11
N THR A 77 11.15 16.23 4.32
CA THR A 77 11.04 15.84 2.91
C THR A 77 10.61 17.06 2.11
N TYR A 78 11.20 17.28 0.94
CA TYR A 78 10.86 18.38 0.04
C TYR A 78 10.93 17.94 -1.42
N CYS A 79 10.28 18.68 -2.32
CA CYS A 79 10.41 18.50 -3.76
C CYS A 79 10.90 19.77 -4.46
N LEU A 80 11.44 19.61 -5.68
CA LEU A 80 11.71 20.74 -6.57
C LEU A 80 10.45 21.05 -7.38
N LEU A 81 10.00 22.30 -7.33
CA LEU A 81 8.94 22.83 -8.21
C LEU A 81 9.55 23.39 -9.49
N GLU A 82 10.64 24.13 -9.36
CA GLU A 82 11.38 24.74 -10.46
C GLU A 82 12.88 24.61 -10.17
N ALA A 83 13.66 24.26 -11.19
CA ALA A 83 15.11 24.12 -11.09
C ALA A 83 15.75 24.44 -12.46
N PRO A 84 16.99 24.93 -12.48
CA PRO A 84 17.70 25.24 -13.73
C PRO A 84 18.14 23.96 -14.48
N LEU A 85 17.89 22.79 -13.91
CA LEU A 85 18.26 21.49 -14.45
C LEU A 85 17.04 20.56 -14.49
N PRO A 86 16.98 19.63 -15.46
CA PRO A 86 15.82 18.76 -15.67
C PRO A 86 15.78 17.61 -14.65
N LEU A 87 15.54 17.95 -13.39
CA LEU A 87 15.34 17.03 -12.28
C LEU A 87 13.84 16.73 -12.10
N MET A 88 13.23 16.08 -13.09
CA MET A 88 11.77 15.89 -13.11
C MET A 88 11.30 14.97 -11.98
N GLY A 89 10.26 15.41 -11.27
CA GLY A 89 9.67 14.65 -10.15
C GLY A 89 10.64 14.46 -8.99
N TYR A 90 11.55 15.41 -8.78
CA TYR A 90 12.55 15.34 -7.74
C TYR A 90 11.93 15.46 -6.35
N VAL A 91 12.21 14.47 -5.50
CA VAL A 91 11.85 14.46 -4.08
C VAL A 91 13.09 14.09 -3.29
N ALA A 92 13.37 14.82 -2.22
CA ALA A 92 14.49 14.58 -1.32
C ALA A 92 14.04 14.47 0.13
N THR A 93 14.67 13.58 0.89
CA THR A 93 14.44 13.35 2.32
C THR A 93 15.74 13.47 3.09
N ILE A 94 15.72 14.23 4.18
CA ILE A 94 16.77 14.29 5.20
C ILE A 94 16.27 13.57 6.44
N SER A 95 17.09 12.71 7.05
CA SER A 95 16.83 12.08 8.34
C SER A 95 18.08 12.12 9.21
N LEU A 96 17.92 12.52 10.47
CA LEU A 96 18.98 12.50 11.46
C LEU A 96 18.71 11.43 12.52
N LYS A 97 19.76 10.70 12.90
CA LYS A 97 19.73 9.76 14.03
C LYS A 97 20.85 10.10 15.01
N PRO A 98 20.59 10.07 16.32
CA PRO A 98 21.67 10.20 17.30
C PRO A 98 22.60 9.00 17.21
N VAL A 99 23.90 9.26 17.27
CA VAL A 99 24.93 8.26 17.49
C VAL A 99 25.36 8.42 18.95
N THR A 100 24.84 7.54 19.79
CA THR A 100 24.98 7.62 21.26
C THR A 100 26.43 7.48 21.71
N ASP A 101 27.26 6.80 20.92
CA ASP A 101 28.71 6.73 21.13
C ASP A 101 29.41 7.97 20.55
N GLY A 102 29.67 8.95 21.43
CA GLY A 102 30.38 10.19 21.13
C GLY A 102 29.51 11.44 20.91
N ASP A 103 28.20 11.38 21.20
CA ASP A 103 27.24 12.49 21.04
C ASP A 103 27.27 13.12 19.63
N ARG A 104 27.27 12.23 18.62
CA ARG A 104 27.36 12.60 17.20
C ARG A 104 26.02 12.42 16.51
N THR A 105 25.94 12.91 15.28
CA THR A 105 24.74 12.77 14.44
C THR A 105 25.05 11.94 13.22
N PHE A 106 24.27 10.88 12.99
CA PHE A 106 24.19 10.23 11.69
C PHE A 106 23.17 10.98 10.84
N TRP A 107 23.66 11.66 9.81
CA TRP A 107 22.83 12.35 8.84
C TRP A 107 22.71 11.47 7.59
N GLU A 108 21.50 11.05 7.29
CA GLU A 108 21.12 10.43 6.04
C GLU A 108 20.35 11.39 5.15
N TRP A 109 20.72 11.41 3.88
CA TRP A 109 20.00 12.10 2.84
C TRP A 109 19.70 11.14 1.69
N SER A 110 18.51 11.27 1.10
CA SER A 110 18.13 10.53 -0.10
C SER A 110 17.31 11.39 -1.06
N SER A 111 17.37 11.09 -2.36
CA SER A 111 16.42 11.62 -3.34
C SER A 111 15.99 10.60 -4.37
N GLU A 112 14.87 10.91 -5.00
CA GLU A 112 14.33 10.21 -6.15
C GLU A 112 13.97 11.21 -7.24
N PHE A 113 14.35 10.96 -8.49
CA PHE A 113 14.04 11.83 -9.64
C PHE A 113 14.11 11.10 -10.99
N HIS A 114 13.65 11.75 -12.05
CA HIS A 114 13.63 11.24 -13.42
C HIS A 114 14.50 12.12 -14.32
N PRO A 115 15.81 11.83 -14.46
CA PRO A 115 16.65 12.55 -15.40
C PRO A 115 16.35 12.12 -16.85
N PRO A 116 16.49 13.01 -17.84
CA PRO A 116 16.53 12.64 -19.26
C PRO A 116 17.60 11.58 -19.53
N ALA A 117 17.31 10.65 -20.44
CA ALA A 117 18.20 9.51 -20.71
C ALA A 117 19.60 9.96 -21.15
N GLU A 118 19.69 11.06 -21.93
CA GLU A 118 20.97 11.54 -22.48
C GLU A 118 21.87 12.18 -21.41
N ARG A 119 21.30 12.63 -20.29
CA ARG A 119 22.02 13.33 -19.20
C ARG A 119 21.97 12.58 -17.87
N ARG A 120 21.57 11.31 -17.87
CA ARG A 120 21.40 10.50 -16.66
C ARG A 120 22.65 10.50 -15.79
N ASP A 121 23.79 10.09 -16.32
CA ASP A 121 25.02 9.92 -15.53
C ASP A 121 25.61 11.25 -15.07
N GLU A 122 25.41 12.31 -15.85
CA GLU A 122 25.80 13.68 -15.50
C GLU A 122 24.96 14.17 -14.31
N LEU A 123 23.63 14.09 -14.40
CA LEU A 123 22.72 14.58 -13.37
C LEU A 123 22.80 13.74 -12.08
N VAL A 124 22.99 12.42 -12.20
CA VAL A 124 23.22 11.57 -11.02
C VAL A 124 24.52 11.94 -10.32
N ARG A 125 25.62 12.15 -11.07
CA ARG A 125 26.87 12.61 -10.48
C ARG A 125 26.73 13.99 -9.85
N LEU A 126 26.09 14.93 -10.53
CA LEU A 126 25.85 16.28 -10.00
C LEU A 126 25.07 16.25 -8.69
N VAL A 127 23.96 15.51 -8.65
CA VAL A 127 23.15 15.35 -7.44
C VAL A 127 23.99 14.70 -6.34
N THR A 128 24.68 13.60 -6.63
CA THR A 128 25.44 12.82 -5.64
C THR A 128 26.66 13.55 -5.09
N GLU A 129 27.41 14.25 -5.93
CA GLU A 129 28.72 14.80 -5.60
C GLU A 129 28.71 16.32 -5.40
N GLY A 130 27.87 17.04 -6.16
CA GLY A 130 27.89 18.52 -6.21
C GLY A 130 26.96 19.19 -5.21
N ILE A 131 25.78 18.61 -4.92
CA ILE A 131 24.77 19.27 -4.07
C ILE A 131 24.94 18.86 -2.59
N TYR A 132 25.08 17.56 -2.29
CA TYR A 132 25.04 17.09 -0.89
C TYR A 132 26.33 17.23 -0.11
N ARG A 133 27.47 16.94 -0.75
CA ARG A 133 28.77 17.04 -0.09
C ARG A 133 29.00 18.45 0.47
N THR A 134 28.62 19.45 -0.32
CA THR A 134 28.67 20.86 0.05
C THR A 134 27.80 21.19 1.25
N GLY A 135 26.56 20.67 1.31
CA GLY A 135 25.67 20.83 2.46
C GLY A 135 26.23 20.17 3.74
N PHE A 136 26.75 18.94 3.64
CA PHE A 136 27.37 18.24 4.75
C PHE A 136 28.59 18.99 5.30
N GLU A 137 29.50 19.43 4.42
CA GLU A 137 30.70 20.18 4.82
C GLU A 137 30.36 21.54 5.44
N ALA A 138 29.35 22.24 4.91
CA ALA A 138 28.89 23.50 5.46
C ALA A 138 28.42 23.36 6.91
N ILE A 139 27.53 22.39 7.17
CA ILE A 139 27.03 22.13 8.52
C ILE A 139 28.15 21.66 9.44
N ARG A 140 29.07 20.79 8.97
CA ARG A 140 30.27 20.39 9.75
C ARG A 140 31.10 21.60 10.20
N ARG A 141 31.32 22.58 9.32
CA ARG A 141 32.09 23.79 9.67
C ARG A 141 31.37 24.66 10.70
N LEU A 142 30.04 24.71 10.63
CA LEU A 142 29.22 25.49 11.54
C LEU A 142 29.15 24.89 12.93
N VAL A 143 29.00 23.56 13.03
CA VAL A 143 28.88 22.86 14.31
C VAL A 143 30.23 22.42 14.90
N GLY A 144 31.27 22.26 14.08
CA GLY A 144 32.61 21.80 14.48
C GLY A 144 33.56 22.89 14.97
N ARG A 145 33.15 24.17 15.01
CA ARG A 145 33.91 25.26 15.65
C ARG A 145 33.37 25.55 17.06
N ALA A 146 33.61 24.63 17.98
CA ALA A 146 33.73 24.96 19.41
C ALA A 146 34.96 24.23 19.95
N PRO A 147 36.09 24.92 20.21
CA PRO A 147 37.23 24.27 20.82
C PRO A 147 36.89 23.96 22.29
N VAL A 148 37.08 22.71 22.68
CA VAL A 148 37.29 22.35 24.08
C VAL A 148 38.67 22.90 24.46
N LEU A 149 38.70 23.97 25.25
CA LEU A 149 39.89 24.44 25.96
C LEU A 149 39.63 24.36 27.45
N GLY A 150 40.60 23.79 28.16
CA GLY A 150 40.52 23.36 29.54
C GLY A 150 40.27 24.46 30.57
N THR A 151 39.93 23.98 31.76
CA THR A 151 39.72 24.69 33.03
C THR A 151 40.62 25.89 33.28
N LEU A 152 40.00 27.04 33.58
CA LEU A 152 40.55 28.11 34.42
C LEU A 152 39.46 28.60 35.40
N PRO A 153 39.83 29.03 36.62
CA PRO A 153 38.97 29.00 37.80
C PRO A 153 38.06 30.23 37.96
N LEU A 154 37.00 30.05 38.75
CA LEU A 154 36.12 31.11 39.25
C LEU A 154 36.91 32.19 40.02
N PRO A 155 36.63 33.49 39.80
CA PRO A 155 36.80 34.50 40.82
C PRO A 155 35.46 34.78 41.51
N SER A 156 35.49 34.74 42.84
CA SER A 156 34.45 35.26 43.75
C SER A 156 34.97 36.58 44.38
N PRO A 157 34.18 37.33 45.19
CA PRO A 157 33.69 38.66 44.85
C PRO A 157 34.36 39.81 45.65
N ALA A 158 34.43 41.00 45.04
CA ALA A 158 34.52 42.34 45.67
C ALA A 158 34.33 43.35 44.53
N GLY A 159 33.54 44.42 44.56
CA GLY A 159 32.91 45.19 45.63
C GLY A 159 33.04 46.66 45.18
N GLY A 160 31.94 47.43 45.10
CA GLY A 160 32.07 48.88 44.87
C GLY A 160 30.91 49.61 44.15
N ALA A 161 29.80 49.77 44.89
CA ALA A 161 28.87 50.91 44.98
C ALA A 161 28.67 51.92 43.82
N GLY A 162 27.38 52.21 43.53
CA GLY A 162 26.94 53.58 43.15
C GLY A 162 25.63 53.72 42.37
N GLY A 163 24.49 53.96 43.06
CA GLY A 163 23.47 54.96 42.64
C GLY A 163 22.32 54.61 41.67
N ARG A 164 21.11 54.44 42.26
CA ARG A 164 19.67 54.54 41.81
C ARG A 164 19.27 55.40 40.57
N PRO A 165 17.98 55.38 40.07
CA PRO A 165 16.75 54.71 40.59
C PRO A 165 15.88 53.91 39.57
N ALA A 166 14.87 53.20 40.09
CA ALA A 166 13.79 52.53 39.36
C ALA A 166 12.57 53.46 39.09
N PRO A 167 11.67 53.06 38.16
CA PRO A 167 10.24 52.90 38.50
C PRO A 167 9.65 51.60 37.91
N GLN A 168 9.02 50.77 38.74
CA GLN A 168 7.57 50.56 38.96
C GLN A 168 6.90 49.52 38.05
N ALA A 169 6.32 48.53 38.74
CA ALA A 169 5.49 47.45 38.23
C ALA A 169 4.02 47.90 38.10
N VAL A 170 3.31 47.29 37.15
CA VAL A 170 1.84 47.28 37.09
C VAL A 170 1.39 45.83 37.16
N SER A 171 0.59 45.51 38.18
CA SER A 171 -0.11 44.24 38.37
C SER A 171 -1.52 44.34 37.80
N PHE A 172 -2.04 43.21 37.28
CA PHE A 172 -3.46 42.91 37.33
C PHE A 172 -3.64 41.42 37.70
N SER A 173 -4.45 41.21 38.72
CA SER A 173 -4.91 39.95 39.29
C SER A 173 -5.97 39.28 38.42
N HIS A 174 -5.98 37.95 38.38
CA HIS A 174 -7.15 37.18 37.96
C HIS A 174 -7.59 36.24 39.10
N ASP A 175 -8.90 36.27 39.33
CA ASP A 175 -9.63 35.75 40.47
C ASP A 175 -10.03 34.29 40.22
N GLU A 176 -9.70 33.42 41.16
CA GLU A 176 -9.86 31.97 41.08
C GLU A 176 -11.11 31.57 41.89
N LYS A 177 -12.32 31.84 41.35
CA LYS A 177 -13.58 31.35 41.95
C LYS A 177 -14.81 31.52 41.04
N ALA A 178 -14.89 30.76 39.95
CA ALA A 178 -16.15 30.35 39.32
C ALA A 178 -15.89 29.35 38.18
N ASP A 179 -15.79 28.06 38.49
CA ASP A 179 -16.45 27.00 37.71
C ASP A 179 -16.23 25.65 38.39
N ARG A 180 -16.98 25.43 39.47
CA ARG A 180 -17.29 24.11 39.99
C ARG A 180 -18.80 23.93 39.89
N ALA A 181 -19.27 23.64 38.68
CA ALA A 181 -20.54 22.98 38.44
C ALA A 181 -20.55 22.38 37.03
N GLN A 182 -20.97 21.11 36.92
CA GLN A 182 -21.20 20.35 35.70
C GLN A 182 -19.99 19.74 34.98
N VAL A 183 -19.41 18.68 35.56
CA VAL A 183 -19.09 17.47 34.79
C VAL A 183 -19.49 16.26 35.63
N GLY A 184 -20.74 15.84 35.48
CA GLY A 184 -21.28 14.62 36.04
C GLY A 184 -21.63 13.65 34.92
N ALA A 185 -20.94 12.50 34.92
CA ALA A 185 -21.32 11.20 34.37
C ALA A 185 -21.66 11.08 32.87
N LEU A 186 -20.85 10.29 32.15
CA LEU A 186 -21.31 9.11 31.38
C LEU A 186 -20.08 8.37 30.81
N ILE A 187 -19.54 7.44 31.61
CA ILE A 187 -18.61 6.40 31.16
C ILE A 187 -19.46 5.14 30.91
N PRO A 188 -19.52 4.56 29.70
CA PRO A 188 -20.18 3.28 29.51
C PRO A 188 -19.24 2.11 29.95
N PRO A 189 -19.78 1.05 30.58
CA PRO A 189 -19.00 -0.13 30.97
C PRO A 189 -18.73 -1.08 29.77
N PRO A 190 -17.76 -2.01 29.90
CA PRO A 190 -17.35 -2.91 28.82
C PRO A 190 -18.40 -3.99 28.50
N LEU A 191 -18.50 -4.34 27.21
CA LEU A 191 -19.40 -5.34 26.65
C LEU A 191 -18.93 -6.77 26.96
N THR A 192 -19.79 -7.58 27.58
CA THR A 192 -19.67 -9.04 27.73
C THR A 192 -20.24 -9.79 26.51
N PRO A 193 -19.71 -10.97 26.14
CA PRO A 193 -20.16 -11.75 24.98
C PRO A 193 -21.46 -12.55 25.27
N PRO A 194 -22.22 -12.97 24.25
CA PRO A 194 -23.54 -13.56 24.44
C PRO A 194 -23.50 -15.05 24.79
N LEU A 195 -24.50 -15.46 25.59
CA LEU A 195 -24.84 -16.83 25.94
C LEU A 195 -25.74 -17.50 24.88
N LYS A 196 -25.67 -18.83 24.84
CA LYS A 196 -26.35 -19.78 23.95
C LYS A 196 -27.88 -19.89 24.17
N GLU A 197 -28.54 -20.16 23.05
CA GLU A 197 -29.70 -21.05 22.75
C GLU A 197 -30.85 -21.27 23.75
N GLU A 198 -32.07 -21.09 23.24
CA GLU A 198 -33.24 -22.01 23.18
C GLU A 198 -34.20 -21.34 22.16
N GLY A 199 -34.87 -21.95 21.18
CA GLY A 199 -35.33 -23.31 20.95
C GLY A 199 -36.83 -23.19 20.62
N ASP A 200 -37.23 -23.17 19.34
CA ASP A 200 -38.56 -23.65 18.96
C ASP A 200 -38.68 -24.04 17.48
N SER A 201 -39.28 -25.21 17.29
CA SER A 201 -39.35 -25.99 16.06
C SER A 201 -40.77 -25.98 15.47
N VAL A 202 -40.90 -25.75 14.16
CA VAL A 202 -42.02 -26.29 13.36
C VAL A 202 -41.48 -26.63 11.96
N GLY A 203 -41.76 -27.85 11.48
CA GLY A 203 -41.03 -28.48 10.38
C GLY A 203 -41.70 -28.52 8.99
N ALA A 204 -40.82 -28.90 8.05
CA ALA A 204 -40.99 -29.69 6.81
C ALA A 204 -41.53 -29.02 5.52
N PRO A 205 -41.20 -29.53 4.30
CA PRO A 205 -40.16 -30.51 3.91
C PRO A 205 -39.25 -30.11 2.71
N GLY A 206 -38.03 -30.66 2.69
CA GLY A 206 -37.45 -31.37 1.55
C GLY A 206 -37.04 -30.61 0.28
N ALA A 207 -35.81 -30.09 0.25
CA ALA A 207 -35.04 -29.93 -0.98
C ALA A 207 -33.58 -30.34 -0.72
N ARG A 208 -33.07 -31.29 -1.52
CA ARG A 208 -31.70 -31.77 -1.44
C ARG A 208 -30.76 -30.67 -1.92
N THR A 209 -29.92 -30.14 -1.03
CA THR A 209 -28.81 -29.23 -1.37
C THR A 209 -27.57 -30.06 -1.67
N GLY A 210 -27.20 -30.12 -2.96
CA GLY A 210 -25.86 -30.50 -3.41
C GLY A 210 -24.92 -29.30 -3.40
N ASP A 211 -23.65 -29.61 -3.13
CA ASP A 211 -22.42 -28.87 -3.48
C ASP A 211 -22.13 -27.54 -2.76
N VAL A 212 -21.64 -27.68 -1.53
CA VAL A 212 -20.85 -26.64 -0.84
C VAL A 212 -19.40 -26.74 -1.31
N VAL A 213 -18.84 -25.61 -1.78
CA VAL A 213 -17.40 -25.44 -2.04
C VAL A 213 -16.65 -25.77 -0.75
N ARG A 214 -15.88 -26.86 -0.76
CA ARG A 214 -15.10 -27.29 0.41
C ARG A 214 -13.78 -26.51 0.44
N LEU A 215 -13.47 -25.94 1.60
CA LEU A 215 -12.10 -25.56 1.95
C LEU A 215 -11.46 -26.75 2.66
N GLY A 216 -10.18 -27.01 2.40
CA GLY A 216 -9.45 -28.02 3.17
C GLY A 216 -9.34 -27.61 4.63
N ALA A 217 -9.77 -28.45 5.57
CA ALA A 217 -9.60 -28.18 6.99
C ALA A 217 -8.19 -28.62 7.42
N GLY A 218 -7.27 -27.66 7.58
CA GLY A 218 -5.95 -27.90 8.17
C GLY A 218 -5.98 -27.60 9.67
N VAL A 219 -5.68 -28.61 10.50
CA VAL A 219 -5.51 -28.43 11.95
C VAL A 219 -4.19 -27.70 12.21
N ALA A 220 -4.25 -26.47 12.71
CA ALA A 220 -3.09 -25.69 13.11
C ALA A 220 -2.72 -26.00 14.58
N GLU A 221 -1.66 -26.76 14.81
CA GLU A 221 -0.98 -26.80 16.10
C GLU A 221 0.39 -26.13 16.01
N SER A 222 0.61 -25.14 16.90
CA SER A 222 1.87 -24.41 17.05
C SER A 222 2.90 -25.23 17.82
N PRO A 223 4.17 -25.37 17.36
CA PRO A 223 5.21 -25.90 18.22
C PRO A 223 5.91 -24.77 19.00
N SER A 224 5.94 -24.93 20.33
CA SER A 224 6.84 -24.23 21.25
C SER A 224 8.26 -24.82 21.19
N PRO A 225 9.31 -24.08 21.59
CA PRO A 225 10.70 -24.47 21.33
C PRO A 225 11.20 -25.52 22.34
N LEU A 226 11.85 -26.57 21.84
CA LEU A 226 12.59 -27.52 22.67
C LEU A 226 14.10 -27.25 22.63
N ARG A 227 14.69 -27.57 23.78
CA ARG A 227 16.01 -27.25 24.30
C ARG A 227 17.15 -28.02 23.63
N GLU A 228 18.35 -27.45 23.75
CA GLU A 228 19.66 -28.07 23.49
C GLU A 228 19.85 -29.40 24.25
N GLY A 229 20.55 -30.34 23.61
CA GLY A 229 21.19 -31.44 24.34
C GLY A 229 21.69 -32.62 23.50
N VAL A 230 23.01 -32.62 23.28
CA VAL A 230 23.93 -33.80 23.27
C VAL A 230 24.28 -34.47 21.93
N ARG A 231 25.61 -34.63 21.80
CA ARG A 231 26.42 -35.20 20.71
C ARG A 231 26.32 -36.72 20.63
N GLY A 232 26.45 -37.25 19.42
CA GLY A 232 26.83 -38.64 19.15
C GLY A 232 27.35 -38.79 17.73
N GLY A 233 28.64 -39.09 17.56
CA GLY A 233 29.31 -39.19 16.28
C GLY A 233 29.00 -40.50 15.54
N GLY A 234 28.93 -40.40 14.21
CA GLY A 234 28.93 -41.50 13.26
C GLY A 234 29.43 -41.00 11.91
N THR A 235 30.48 -41.62 11.41
CA THR A 235 31.17 -41.33 10.14
C THR A 235 30.24 -41.47 8.93
N PRO A 236 30.37 -40.65 7.88
CA PRO A 236 29.47 -40.69 6.73
C PRO A 236 29.86 -41.82 5.78
N ALA A 237 28.90 -42.69 5.47
CA ALA A 237 28.98 -43.55 4.30
C ALA A 237 28.66 -42.71 3.05
N GLU A 238 29.66 -42.54 2.19
CA GLU A 238 29.53 -41.95 0.87
C GLU A 238 28.67 -42.85 -0.04
N GLY A 239 27.83 -42.20 -0.87
CA GLY A 239 27.30 -42.80 -2.08
C GLY A 239 25.85 -43.26 -2.02
N SER A 240 24.90 -42.31 -1.94
CA SER A 240 23.58 -42.55 -2.55
C SER A 240 23.08 -41.26 -3.23
N ASP A 241 22.98 -41.38 -4.55
CA ASP A 241 22.15 -40.64 -5.49
C ASP A 241 21.63 -39.27 -5.04
N VAL A 242 22.26 -38.19 -5.53
CA VAL A 242 21.65 -36.85 -5.52
C VAL A 242 20.45 -36.92 -6.44
N SER A 243 19.31 -37.27 -5.86
CA SER A 243 18.00 -37.36 -6.52
C SER A 243 17.84 -36.18 -7.45
N ARG A 244 17.63 -36.47 -8.74
CA ARG A 244 17.31 -35.50 -9.79
C ARG A 244 16.11 -34.66 -9.30
N GLN A 245 16.36 -33.47 -8.75
CA GLN A 245 15.30 -32.59 -8.27
C GLN A 245 14.36 -32.31 -9.43
N ASP A 246 13.08 -32.60 -9.24
CA ASP A 246 12.05 -32.34 -10.22
C ASP A 246 12.02 -30.83 -10.54
N ARG A 247 11.75 -30.47 -11.79
CA ARG A 247 11.80 -29.08 -12.28
C ARG A 247 10.51 -28.75 -12.99
N THR A 248 10.13 -27.48 -12.96
CA THR A 248 8.92 -26.99 -13.65
C THR A 248 9.20 -25.66 -14.33
N ARG A 249 8.55 -25.43 -15.47
CA ARG A 249 8.67 -24.14 -16.16
C ARG A 249 7.94 -23.06 -15.38
N ALA A 250 8.55 -21.88 -15.36
CA ALA A 250 8.05 -20.73 -14.63
C ALA A 250 8.45 -19.43 -15.33
N ILE A 251 7.83 -18.33 -14.89
CA ILE A 251 8.29 -16.98 -15.17
C ILE A 251 9.08 -16.51 -13.96
N VAL A 252 10.36 -16.25 -14.16
CA VAL A 252 11.29 -15.83 -13.12
C VAL A 252 11.56 -14.33 -13.27
N VAL A 253 11.55 -13.64 -12.14
CA VAL A 253 11.94 -12.25 -12.00
C VAL A 253 13.26 -12.22 -11.24
N GLU A 254 14.36 -11.94 -11.95
CA GLU A 254 15.72 -11.86 -11.38
C GLU A 254 15.97 -10.56 -10.61
N ARG A 255 15.24 -9.49 -10.96
CA ARG A 255 15.28 -8.17 -10.30
C ARG A 255 13.97 -7.44 -10.53
N HIS A 256 13.63 -6.50 -9.65
CA HIS A 256 12.46 -5.65 -9.87
C HIS A 256 12.61 -4.79 -11.13
N GLY A 257 11.50 -4.53 -11.83
CA GLY A 257 11.52 -3.73 -13.06
C GLY A 257 10.19 -3.69 -13.82
N GLY A 258 10.27 -3.27 -15.09
CA GLY A 258 9.14 -3.28 -16.01
C GLY A 258 8.80 -4.69 -16.50
N PRO A 259 7.84 -4.85 -17.43
CA PRO A 259 7.44 -6.16 -17.95
C PRO A 259 8.59 -7.01 -18.50
N GLU A 260 9.68 -6.39 -18.98
CA GLU A 260 10.87 -7.06 -19.52
C GLU A 260 11.62 -7.95 -18.53
N VAL A 261 11.37 -7.82 -17.22
CA VAL A 261 11.99 -8.68 -16.21
C VAL A 261 11.29 -10.04 -16.06
N LEU A 262 10.10 -10.21 -16.65
CA LEU A 262 9.36 -11.47 -16.65
C LEU A 262 9.97 -12.41 -17.69
N GLN A 263 10.84 -13.31 -17.25
CA GLN A 263 11.61 -14.18 -18.15
C GLN A 263 11.21 -15.65 -17.96
N PRO A 264 10.96 -16.41 -19.03
CA PRO A 264 10.81 -17.85 -18.95
C PRO A 264 12.05 -18.51 -18.36
N GLY A 265 11.84 -19.48 -17.48
CA GLY A 265 12.90 -20.26 -16.85
C GLY A 265 12.37 -21.56 -16.28
N GLU A 266 13.23 -22.26 -15.55
CA GLU A 266 12.87 -23.47 -14.82
C GLU A 266 13.31 -23.36 -13.37
N ILE A 267 12.42 -23.75 -12.46
CA ILE A 267 12.67 -23.75 -11.01
C ILE A 267 12.67 -25.17 -10.47
N ALA A 268 13.34 -25.38 -9.34
CA ALA A 268 13.25 -26.64 -8.60
C ALA A 268 11.85 -26.78 -7.99
N LEU A 269 11.31 -27.99 -8.04
CA LEU A 269 10.01 -28.36 -7.51
C LEU A 269 10.17 -29.57 -6.57
N PRO A 270 10.51 -29.35 -5.29
CA PRO A 270 10.62 -30.46 -4.34
C PRO A 270 9.26 -31.15 -4.15
N PRO A 271 9.22 -32.40 -3.64
CA PRO A 271 7.98 -33.04 -3.22
C PRO A 271 7.18 -32.14 -2.26
N PRO A 272 5.83 -32.18 -2.27
CA PRO A 272 5.02 -31.38 -1.35
C PRO A 272 5.34 -31.71 0.11
N GLY A 273 5.53 -30.66 0.93
CA GLY A 273 5.80 -30.78 2.36
C GLY A 273 4.56 -31.16 3.17
N THR A 274 4.72 -31.26 4.48
CA THR A 274 3.58 -31.51 5.40
C THR A 274 2.52 -30.42 5.26
N GLY A 275 1.26 -30.82 5.05
CA GLY A 275 0.13 -29.91 4.85
C GLY A 275 0.10 -29.22 3.49
N GLU A 276 0.99 -29.58 2.56
CA GLU A 276 1.01 -29.05 1.20
C GLU A 276 0.48 -30.07 0.19
N VAL A 277 0.02 -29.56 -0.96
CA VAL A 277 -0.25 -30.37 -2.14
C VAL A 277 0.50 -29.78 -3.33
N ARG A 278 0.81 -30.61 -4.32
CA ARG A 278 1.28 -30.14 -5.62
C ARG A 278 0.09 -29.94 -6.53
N VAL A 279 -0.06 -28.73 -7.04
CA VAL A 279 -1.07 -28.36 -8.05
C VAL A 279 -0.38 -28.20 -9.39
N ARG A 280 -0.87 -28.88 -10.43
CA ARG A 280 -0.56 -28.52 -11.81
C ARG A 280 -1.58 -27.51 -12.30
N HIS A 281 -1.10 -26.31 -12.61
CA HIS A 281 -1.95 -25.24 -13.08
C HIS A 281 -2.50 -25.56 -14.47
N THR A 282 -3.76 -25.16 -14.68
CA THR A 282 -4.45 -25.20 -15.97
C THR A 282 -4.78 -23.78 -16.44
N ALA A 283 -4.91 -22.84 -15.51
CA ALA A 283 -5.03 -21.41 -15.76
C ALA A 283 -4.46 -20.61 -14.58
N ILE A 284 -3.79 -19.50 -14.88
CA ILE A 284 -3.16 -18.63 -13.88
C ILE A 284 -3.72 -17.22 -14.04
N GLY A 285 -4.21 -16.62 -12.96
CA GLY A 285 -4.76 -15.28 -12.96
C GLY A 285 -3.68 -14.20 -13.00
N VAL A 286 -3.87 -13.20 -13.87
CA VAL A 286 -3.03 -11.98 -13.88
C VAL A 286 -3.78 -10.86 -13.19
N ASN A 287 -3.15 -10.27 -12.17
CA ASN A 287 -3.73 -9.24 -11.33
C ASN A 287 -2.80 -8.03 -11.23
N TYR A 288 -3.37 -6.84 -10.97
CA TYR A 288 -2.55 -5.63 -10.83
C TYR A 288 -1.58 -5.70 -9.63
N ILE A 289 -1.89 -6.53 -8.63
CA ILE A 289 -0.95 -6.80 -7.52
C ILE A 289 0.35 -7.45 -8.00
N ASP A 290 0.30 -8.26 -9.07
CA ASP A 290 1.49 -8.89 -9.63
C ASP A 290 2.43 -7.83 -10.24
N VAL A 291 1.87 -6.74 -10.78
CA VAL A 291 2.64 -5.55 -11.22
C VAL A 291 3.31 -4.87 -10.02
N TYR A 292 2.58 -4.67 -8.91
CA TYR A 292 3.17 -4.08 -7.70
C TYR A 292 4.31 -4.92 -7.12
N CYS A 293 4.17 -6.25 -7.12
CA CYS A 293 5.22 -7.15 -6.68
C CYS A 293 6.42 -7.16 -7.64
N ARG A 294 6.18 -7.25 -8.95
CA ARG A 294 7.25 -7.24 -9.98
C ARG A 294 8.04 -5.93 -9.96
N THR A 295 7.39 -4.79 -9.73
CA THR A 295 8.04 -3.47 -9.69
C THR A 295 8.74 -3.18 -8.36
N GLY A 296 8.57 -4.03 -7.35
CA GLY A 296 9.11 -3.81 -6.00
C GLY A 296 8.34 -2.75 -5.20
N TYR A 297 7.17 -2.33 -5.67
CA TYR A 297 6.30 -1.43 -4.92
C TYR A 297 5.73 -2.10 -3.67
N PHE A 298 5.35 -3.38 -3.81
CA PHE A 298 5.05 -4.25 -2.68
C PHE A 298 6.18 -5.22 -2.46
N ASP A 299 6.74 -5.19 -1.26
CA ASP A 299 7.85 -6.04 -0.82
C ASP A 299 7.39 -7.47 -0.48
N LEU A 300 6.65 -8.08 -1.41
CA LEU A 300 6.13 -9.46 -1.31
C LEU A 300 6.92 -10.43 -2.19
N LEU A 301 7.48 -9.95 -3.30
CA LEU A 301 8.35 -10.72 -4.19
C LEU A 301 9.80 -10.35 -3.90
N GLN A 302 10.60 -11.34 -3.48
CA GLN A 302 12.04 -11.23 -3.34
C GLN A 302 12.73 -11.84 -4.58
N PRO A 303 13.33 -11.04 -5.48
CA PRO A 303 14.09 -11.56 -6.61
C PRO A 303 15.41 -12.22 -6.18
N PRO A 304 15.83 -13.34 -6.80
CA PRO A 304 15.13 -14.07 -7.85
C PRO A 304 13.89 -14.80 -7.32
N GLY A 305 12.75 -14.66 -8.01
CA GLY A 305 11.48 -15.26 -7.57
C GLY A 305 10.43 -15.36 -8.66
N VAL A 306 9.35 -16.10 -8.38
CA VAL A 306 8.22 -16.29 -9.31
C VAL A 306 7.03 -15.45 -8.85
N PRO A 307 6.46 -14.60 -9.72
CA PRO A 307 5.28 -13.78 -9.40
C PRO A 307 3.97 -14.59 -9.48
N GLY A 308 2.85 -13.91 -9.23
CA GLY A 308 1.52 -14.46 -9.37
C GLY A 308 0.92 -14.94 -8.05
N MET A 309 -0.35 -14.60 -7.86
CA MET A 309 -1.09 -14.81 -6.62
C MET A 309 -2.35 -15.68 -6.81
N GLU A 310 -2.73 -16.01 -8.04
CA GLU A 310 -4.02 -16.63 -8.35
C GLU A 310 -3.84 -17.70 -9.42
N ALA A 311 -4.36 -18.90 -9.20
CA ALA A 311 -4.40 -19.95 -10.21
C ALA A 311 -5.51 -20.97 -9.92
N ALA A 312 -5.85 -21.73 -10.96
CA ALA A 312 -6.65 -22.94 -10.90
C ALA A 312 -5.88 -24.11 -11.53
N GLY A 313 -6.17 -25.32 -11.08
CA GLY A 313 -5.46 -26.50 -11.55
C GLY A 313 -5.97 -27.79 -10.92
N VAL A 314 -5.16 -28.83 -11.09
CA VAL A 314 -5.47 -30.18 -10.63
C VAL A 314 -4.42 -30.62 -9.61
N VAL A 315 -4.85 -31.24 -8.52
CA VAL A 315 -3.96 -31.84 -7.52
C VAL A 315 -3.23 -33.03 -8.14
N GLU A 316 -1.89 -33.00 -8.17
CA GLU A 316 -1.05 -34.08 -8.70
C GLU A 316 -0.37 -34.92 -7.62
N ALA A 317 -0.10 -34.33 -6.45
CA ALA A 317 0.52 -35.04 -5.34
C ALA A 317 0.07 -34.42 -4.00
N LEU A 318 0.05 -35.25 -2.95
CA LEU A 318 -0.30 -34.85 -1.59
C LEU A 318 0.94 -34.98 -0.70
N GLY A 319 1.18 -33.98 0.13
CA GLY A 319 2.15 -34.07 1.21
C GLY A 319 1.54 -34.74 2.46
N PRO A 320 2.37 -35.10 3.45
CA PRO A 320 1.90 -35.68 4.71
C PRO A 320 0.88 -34.79 5.42
N GLY A 321 -0.16 -35.38 6.04
CA GLY A 321 -1.14 -34.63 6.84
C GLY A 321 -2.25 -33.92 6.06
N VAL A 322 -2.31 -34.08 4.73
CA VAL A 322 -3.45 -33.61 3.93
C VAL A 322 -4.56 -34.68 3.94
N GLY A 323 -5.72 -34.36 4.52
CA GLY A 323 -6.85 -35.30 4.67
C GLY A 323 -8.03 -35.06 3.73
N ASP A 324 -8.28 -33.81 3.33
CA ASP A 324 -9.54 -33.41 2.68
C ASP A 324 -9.44 -33.20 1.15
N LEU A 325 -8.29 -33.55 0.55
CA LEU A 325 -8.03 -33.44 -0.88
C LEU A 325 -7.49 -34.76 -1.43
N ALA A 326 -7.83 -35.06 -2.68
CA ALA A 326 -7.37 -36.22 -3.43
C ALA A 326 -6.61 -35.80 -4.70
N ILE A 327 -5.73 -36.68 -5.18
CA ILE A 327 -5.12 -36.53 -6.51
C ILE A 327 -6.25 -36.57 -7.56
N GLY A 328 -6.22 -35.61 -8.48
CA GLY A 328 -7.27 -35.43 -9.49
C GLY A 328 -8.30 -34.36 -9.13
N ASP A 329 -8.36 -33.91 -7.88
CA ASP A 329 -9.26 -32.83 -7.49
C ASP A 329 -8.91 -31.53 -8.22
N ARG A 330 -9.95 -30.85 -8.68
CA ARG A 330 -9.83 -29.49 -9.26
C ARG A 330 -9.88 -28.47 -8.14
N VAL A 331 -8.89 -27.60 -8.12
CA VAL A 331 -8.71 -26.60 -7.06
C VAL A 331 -8.35 -25.25 -7.65
N ALA A 332 -8.67 -24.19 -6.91
CA ALA A 332 -8.17 -22.84 -7.16
C ALA A 332 -7.62 -22.24 -5.87
N TYR A 333 -6.80 -21.20 -6.01
CA TYR A 333 -6.35 -20.40 -4.88
C TYR A 333 -6.10 -18.96 -5.29
N ALA A 334 -6.16 -18.07 -4.31
CA ALA A 334 -5.89 -16.65 -4.47
C ALA A 334 -5.28 -16.09 -3.18
N GLY A 335 -4.10 -15.47 -3.29
CA GLY A 335 -3.38 -14.91 -2.15
C GLY A 335 -1.95 -15.47 -2.01
N PRO A 336 -1.24 -15.08 -0.94
CA PRO A 336 0.07 -15.63 -0.62
C PRO A 336 0.04 -17.15 -0.35
N PRO A 337 1.16 -17.87 -0.51
CA PRO A 337 2.45 -17.36 -0.97
C PRO A 337 2.45 -17.02 -2.47
N LEU A 338 3.41 -16.22 -2.94
CA LEU A 338 3.57 -15.93 -4.38
C LEU A 338 3.98 -17.20 -5.16
N GLY A 339 4.08 -17.08 -6.49
CA GLY A 339 4.68 -18.10 -7.35
C GLY A 339 3.67 -18.86 -8.20
N ALA A 340 2.56 -18.23 -8.59
CA ALA A 340 1.55 -18.86 -9.44
C ALA A 340 1.99 -18.95 -10.91
N TYR A 341 2.94 -18.12 -11.36
CA TYR A 341 3.39 -18.09 -12.76
C TYR A 341 4.35 -19.24 -13.08
N CYS A 342 3.87 -20.47 -12.94
CA CYS A 342 4.57 -21.71 -13.24
C CYS A 342 3.57 -22.81 -13.64
N GLU A 343 4.04 -23.88 -14.27
CA GLU A 343 3.17 -25.00 -14.63
C GLU A 343 2.70 -25.78 -13.41
N ARG A 344 3.53 -25.86 -12.35
CA ARG A 344 3.27 -26.64 -11.15
C ARG A 344 3.79 -25.92 -9.90
N ALA A 345 3.03 -25.96 -8.81
CA ALA A 345 3.43 -25.38 -7.54
C ALA A 345 2.99 -26.23 -6.35
N ASN A 346 3.82 -26.30 -5.30
CA ASN A 346 3.36 -26.79 -4.01
C ASN A 346 2.62 -25.66 -3.28
N ARG A 347 1.48 -25.98 -2.67
CA ARG A 347 0.59 -25.01 -2.03
C ARG A 347 0.05 -25.55 -0.70
N PRO A 348 -0.11 -24.69 0.34
CA PRO A 348 -0.78 -25.09 1.57
C PRO A 348 -2.21 -25.58 1.28
N ALA A 349 -2.52 -26.80 1.69
CA ALA A 349 -3.80 -27.46 1.38
C ALA A 349 -5.00 -26.68 1.96
N GLY A 350 -4.85 -26.09 3.15
CA GLY A 350 -5.94 -25.38 3.83
C GLY A 350 -6.39 -24.09 3.13
N MET A 351 -5.57 -23.55 2.24
CA MET A 351 -5.89 -22.32 1.50
C MET A 351 -6.42 -22.60 0.09
N LEU A 352 -6.59 -23.88 -0.27
CA LEU A 352 -7.16 -24.28 -1.55
C LEU A 352 -8.68 -24.29 -1.49
N VAL A 353 -9.27 -23.87 -2.61
CA VAL A 353 -10.70 -23.85 -2.86
C VAL A 353 -11.03 -24.97 -3.82
N GLY A 354 -11.80 -25.97 -3.38
CA GLY A 354 -12.28 -27.02 -4.27
C GLY A 354 -13.24 -26.47 -5.34
N LEU A 355 -13.03 -26.86 -6.59
CA LEU A 355 -13.89 -26.47 -7.71
C LEU A 355 -14.86 -27.59 -8.05
N SER A 356 -16.15 -27.25 -8.14
CA SER A 356 -17.17 -28.14 -8.68
C SER A 356 -17.19 -28.11 -10.22
N ASP A 357 -17.84 -29.09 -10.83
CA ASP A 357 -17.84 -29.27 -12.29
C ASP A 357 -18.47 -28.10 -13.07
N ASP A 358 -19.38 -27.35 -12.44
CA ASP A 358 -20.03 -26.16 -13.03
C ASP A 358 -19.11 -24.92 -13.11
N ILE A 359 -17.97 -24.93 -12.41
CA ILE A 359 -17.04 -23.81 -12.41
C ILE A 359 -15.84 -24.17 -13.27
N ALA A 360 -15.65 -23.50 -14.41
CA ALA A 360 -14.47 -23.69 -15.25
C ALA A 360 -13.18 -23.18 -14.58
N ASP A 361 -12.05 -23.85 -14.82
CA ASP A 361 -10.74 -23.48 -14.25
C ASP A 361 -10.35 -22.04 -14.61
N GLU A 362 -10.55 -21.64 -15.87
CA GLU A 362 -10.27 -20.27 -16.33
C GLU A 362 -11.13 -19.22 -15.63
N LEU A 363 -12.39 -19.54 -15.30
CA LEU A 363 -13.27 -18.64 -14.55
C LEU A 363 -12.77 -18.50 -13.11
N ALA A 364 -12.37 -19.60 -12.48
CA ALA A 364 -11.81 -19.58 -11.13
C ALA A 364 -10.49 -18.80 -11.09
N ALA A 365 -9.56 -19.08 -12.00
CA ALA A 365 -8.28 -18.38 -12.10
C ALA A 365 -8.44 -16.90 -12.51
N ALA A 366 -9.50 -16.54 -13.22
CA ALA A 366 -9.77 -15.15 -13.59
C ALA A 366 -10.51 -14.37 -12.50
N GLY A 367 -11.24 -15.05 -11.62
CA GLY A 367 -12.30 -14.45 -10.83
C GLY A 367 -12.15 -14.57 -9.32
N LEU A 368 -11.42 -15.56 -8.79
CA LEU A 368 -11.44 -15.87 -7.35
C LEU A 368 -10.93 -14.70 -6.48
N LEU A 369 -9.74 -14.18 -6.76
CA LEU A 369 -9.13 -13.04 -6.06
C LEU A 369 -10.05 -11.82 -6.12
N LYS A 370 -10.60 -11.56 -7.31
CA LYS A 370 -11.43 -10.38 -7.58
C LYS A 370 -12.80 -10.49 -6.91
N GLY A 371 -13.38 -11.69 -6.95
CA GLY A 371 -14.68 -12.03 -6.37
C GLY A 371 -14.65 -12.02 -4.85
N VAL A 372 -13.60 -12.60 -4.25
CA VAL A 372 -13.36 -12.52 -2.80
C VAL A 372 -13.13 -11.07 -2.38
N THR A 373 -12.36 -10.29 -3.15
CA THR A 373 -12.19 -8.86 -2.93
C THR A 373 -13.53 -8.13 -2.94
N ALA A 374 -14.32 -8.27 -4.00
CA ALA A 374 -15.64 -7.66 -4.09
C ALA A 374 -16.55 -8.09 -2.92
N SER A 375 -16.47 -9.36 -2.49
CA SER A 375 -17.26 -9.89 -1.38
C SER A 375 -16.97 -9.16 -0.07
N PHE A 376 -15.72 -9.13 0.40
CA PHE A 376 -15.44 -8.44 1.67
C PHE A 376 -15.64 -6.93 1.56
N LEU A 377 -15.41 -6.33 0.38
CA LEU A 377 -15.61 -4.90 0.18
C LEU A 377 -17.10 -4.49 0.32
N LEU A 378 -18.02 -5.28 -0.24
CA LEU A 378 -19.45 -4.99 -0.25
C LEU A 378 -20.20 -5.45 1.00
N HIS A 379 -19.65 -6.41 1.74
CA HIS A 379 -20.34 -7.03 2.87
C HIS A 379 -19.71 -6.71 4.23
N ASP A 380 -18.39 -6.51 4.29
CA ASP A 380 -17.65 -6.49 5.55
C ASP A 380 -16.99 -5.13 5.80
N VAL A 381 -16.33 -4.54 4.79
CA VAL A 381 -15.70 -3.20 4.89
C VAL A 381 -16.77 -2.11 4.92
N PHE A 382 -17.69 -2.16 3.96
CA PHE A 382 -18.89 -1.35 3.97
C PHE A 382 -20.06 -2.20 3.50
N ALA A 383 -20.93 -2.58 4.42
CA ALA A 383 -22.10 -3.40 4.13
C ALA A 383 -23.11 -2.60 3.28
N VAL A 384 -23.08 -2.83 1.97
CA VAL A 384 -23.99 -2.18 1.01
C VAL A 384 -25.42 -2.68 1.25
N ARG A 385 -26.37 -1.74 1.24
CA ARG A 385 -27.79 -1.98 1.48
C ARG A 385 -28.63 -1.30 0.39
N PRO A 386 -29.89 -1.74 0.20
CA PRO A 386 -30.81 -1.05 -0.70
C PRO A 386 -30.89 0.44 -0.40
N GLY A 387 -30.83 1.26 -1.45
CA GLY A 387 -30.90 2.72 -1.37
C GLY A 387 -29.58 3.44 -1.10
N HIS A 388 -28.47 2.74 -0.86
CA HIS A 388 -27.14 3.38 -0.83
C HIS A 388 -26.74 3.89 -2.23
N VAL A 389 -26.04 5.02 -2.28
CA VAL A 389 -25.35 5.54 -3.47
C VAL A 389 -23.88 5.08 -3.42
N VAL A 390 -23.47 4.31 -4.42
CA VAL A 390 -22.14 3.71 -4.52
C VAL A 390 -21.39 4.30 -5.70
N LEU A 391 -20.24 4.92 -5.46
CA LEU A 391 -19.30 5.32 -6.52
C LEU A 391 -18.22 4.26 -6.69
N VAL A 392 -18.04 3.76 -7.91
CA VAL A 392 -16.98 2.79 -8.25
C VAL A 392 -15.98 3.41 -9.22
N HIS A 393 -14.72 3.51 -8.80
CA HIS A 393 -13.62 3.91 -9.66
C HIS A 393 -13.02 2.75 -10.45
N ALA A 394 -12.47 3.06 -11.62
CA ALA A 394 -11.96 2.08 -12.58
C ALA A 394 -12.96 0.93 -12.81
N ALA A 395 -14.25 1.28 -12.97
CA ALA A 395 -15.36 0.33 -12.92
C ALA A 395 -15.33 -0.73 -14.02
N ALA A 396 -14.62 -0.49 -15.13
CA ALA A 396 -14.44 -1.45 -16.21
C ALA A 396 -13.25 -2.42 -15.98
N GLY A 397 -12.50 -2.28 -14.89
CA GLY A 397 -11.44 -3.21 -14.49
C GLY A 397 -11.99 -4.44 -13.77
N GLY A 398 -11.12 -5.43 -13.52
CA GLY A 398 -11.53 -6.74 -13.00
C GLY A 398 -12.40 -6.70 -11.74
N VAL A 399 -11.96 -6.04 -10.66
CA VAL A 399 -12.77 -5.89 -9.43
C VAL A 399 -13.95 -4.95 -9.64
N GLY A 400 -13.75 -3.85 -10.37
CA GLY A 400 -14.77 -2.84 -10.62
C GLY A 400 -16.03 -3.41 -11.28
N GLN A 401 -15.85 -4.31 -12.23
CA GLN A 401 -16.97 -4.96 -12.91
C GLN A 401 -17.81 -5.82 -11.97
N LEU A 402 -17.19 -6.53 -11.02
CA LEU A 402 -17.91 -7.34 -10.03
C LEU A 402 -18.61 -6.45 -9.00
N LEU A 403 -17.95 -5.36 -8.57
CA LEU A 403 -18.56 -4.37 -7.66
C LEU A 403 -19.82 -3.75 -8.26
N VAL A 404 -19.79 -3.37 -9.54
CA VAL A 404 -20.96 -2.77 -10.22
C VAL A 404 -22.16 -3.72 -10.21
N GLN A 405 -21.97 -4.95 -10.69
CA GLN A 405 -23.04 -5.94 -10.79
C GLN A 405 -23.63 -6.27 -9.42
N TRP A 406 -22.73 -6.53 -8.46
CA TRP A 406 -23.14 -7.02 -7.15
C TRP A 406 -23.75 -5.90 -6.29
N ALA A 407 -23.19 -4.68 -6.31
CA ALA A 407 -23.82 -3.53 -5.64
C ALA A 407 -25.21 -3.23 -6.22
N ARG A 408 -25.36 -3.32 -7.55
CA ARG A 408 -26.66 -3.17 -8.21
C ARG A 408 -27.67 -4.21 -7.73
N HIS A 409 -27.25 -5.47 -7.64
CA HIS A 409 -28.09 -6.55 -7.11
C HIS A 409 -28.49 -6.35 -5.64
N LEU A 410 -27.60 -5.77 -4.83
CA LEU A 410 -27.88 -5.39 -3.43
C LEU A 410 -28.83 -4.19 -3.30
N GLY A 411 -29.31 -3.63 -4.42
CA GLY A 411 -30.28 -2.53 -4.44
C GLY A 411 -29.67 -1.15 -4.30
N ALA A 412 -28.35 -1.00 -4.49
CA ALA A 412 -27.69 0.30 -4.50
C ALA A 412 -27.94 1.04 -5.83
N THR A 413 -27.82 2.37 -5.76
CA THR A 413 -27.63 3.23 -6.93
C THR A 413 -26.14 3.28 -7.28
N VAL A 414 -25.76 2.73 -8.42
CA VAL A 414 -24.35 2.61 -8.82
C VAL A 414 -23.97 3.72 -9.80
N ILE A 415 -22.98 4.52 -9.40
CA ILE A 415 -22.27 5.49 -10.23
C ILE A 415 -20.89 4.92 -10.54
N ALA A 416 -20.57 4.75 -11.81
CA ALA A 416 -19.31 4.19 -12.28
C ALA A 416 -18.45 5.26 -12.95
N THR A 417 -17.13 5.20 -12.77
CA THR A 417 -16.19 6.03 -13.52
C THR A 417 -15.25 5.19 -14.37
N THR A 418 -14.92 5.67 -15.56
CA THR A 418 -14.06 4.95 -16.51
C THR A 418 -13.32 5.89 -17.48
N SER A 419 -12.39 5.35 -18.26
CA SER A 419 -11.47 6.15 -19.08
C SER A 419 -11.88 6.31 -20.54
N SER A 420 -12.89 5.57 -21.02
CA SER A 420 -13.32 5.64 -22.43
C SER A 420 -14.77 5.24 -22.63
N GLU A 421 -15.37 5.68 -23.75
CA GLU A 421 -16.74 5.32 -24.16
C GLU A 421 -16.93 3.81 -24.32
N ALA A 422 -15.92 3.13 -24.86
CA ALA A 422 -15.98 1.68 -25.03
C ALA A 422 -16.10 0.98 -23.66
N LYS A 423 -15.36 1.45 -22.66
CA LYS A 423 -15.45 0.96 -21.29
C LYS A 423 -16.72 1.40 -20.58
N ALA A 424 -17.26 2.57 -20.91
CA ALA A 424 -18.55 3.03 -20.39
C ALA A 424 -19.67 2.07 -20.79
N ARG A 425 -19.74 1.72 -22.07
CA ARG A 425 -20.70 0.72 -22.58
C ARG A 425 -20.59 -0.64 -21.89
N VAL A 426 -19.39 -1.05 -21.46
CA VAL A 426 -19.22 -2.29 -20.68
C VAL A 426 -19.93 -2.16 -19.34
N VAL A 427 -19.62 -1.13 -18.55
CA VAL A 427 -20.18 -1.00 -17.20
C VAL A 427 -21.67 -0.67 -17.16
N GLU A 428 -22.20 -0.01 -18.20
CA GLU A 428 -23.64 0.17 -18.39
C GLU A 428 -24.36 -1.18 -18.52
N ARG A 429 -23.84 -2.09 -19.36
CA ARG A 429 -24.40 -3.45 -19.51
C ARG A 429 -24.34 -4.26 -18.22
N LEU A 430 -23.35 -3.98 -17.38
CA LEU A 430 -23.18 -4.62 -16.07
C LEU A 430 -24.11 -4.03 -14.99
N GLY A 431 -24.89 -2.99 -15.31
CA GLY A 431 -25.93 -2.46 -14.43
C GLY A 431 -25.57 -1.16 -13.71
N ALA A 432 -24.47 -0.48 -14.08
CA ALA A 432 -24.22 0.88 -13.62
C ALA A 432 -25.34 1.82 -14.13
N GLN A 433 -26.00 2.53 -13.23
CA GLN A 433 -27.10 3.45 -13.59
C GLN A 433 -26.59 4.77 -14.13
N HIS A 434 -25.38 5.17 -13.71
CA HIS A 434 -24.73 6.39 -14.16
C HIS A 434 -23.27 6.11 -14.45
N VAL A 435 -22.76 6.61 -15.57
CA VAL A 435 -21.38 6.36 -16.00
C VAL A 435 -20.70 7.67 -16.38
N LEU A 436 -19.55 7.91 -15.76
CA LEU A 436 -18.78 9.14 -15.88
C LEU A 436 -17.42 8.86 -16.50
N LEU A 437 -17.00 9.69 -17.45
CA LEU A 437 -15.69 9.58 -18.09
C LEU A 437 -14.66 10.50 -17.41
N TYR A 438 -13.49 9.97 -17.10
CA TYR A 438 -12.35 10.78 -16.66
C TYR A 438 -11.94 11.80 -17.74
N GLY A 439 -11.61 13.03 -17.35
CA GLY A 439 -10.91 13.99 -18.20
C GLY A 439 -11.74 14.77 -19.23
N ARG A 440 -13.07 14.61 -19.31
CA ARG A 440 -13.93 15.40 -20.22
C ARG A 440 -14.49 16.71 -19.59
N GLY A 441 -13.76 17.34 -18.67
CA GLY A 441 -14.20 18.58 -18.02
C GLY A 441 -15.35 18.43 -17.02
N ALA A 442 -15.96 17.25 -16.90
CA ALA A 442 -16.88 16.93 -15.82
C ALA A 442 -16.08 16.49 -14.58
N ASP A 443 -16.15 17.29 -13.52
CA ASP A 443 -15.72 16.88 -12.19
C ASP A 443 -16.69 15.79 -11.69
N PHE A 444 -16.19 14.55 -11.55
CA PHE A 444 -17.02 13.43 -11.10
C PHE A 444 -17.61 13.68 -9.72
N ALA A 445 -16.97 14.48 -8.86
CA ALA A 445 -17.48 14.77 -7.54
C ALA A 445 -18.75 15.63 -7.62
N SER A 446 -18.71 16.72 -8.39
CA SER A 446 -19.88 17.56 -8.68
C SER A 446 -21.03 16.75 -9.30
N GLU A 447 -20.72 15.83 -10.21
CA GLU A 447 -21.72 15.01 -10.86
C GLU A 447 -22.34 13.95 -9.94
N VAL A 448 -21.55 13.35 -9.05
CA VAL A 448 -22.06 12.49 -7.98
C VAL A 448 -23.01 13.26 -7.06
N MET A 449 -22.68 14.50 -6.70
CA MET A 449 -23.58 15.36 -5.92
C MET A 449 -24.87 15.63 -6.69
N ARG A 450 -24.80 15.93 -7.99
CA ARG A 450 -25.99 16.16 -8.82
C ARG A 450 -26.90 14.93 -8.90
N ILE A 451 -26.34 13.76 -9.20
CA ILE A 451 -27.06 12.48 -9.33
C ILE A 451 -27.73 12.10 -8.00
N SER A 452 -27.04 12.33 -6.87
CA SER A 452 -27.53 12.00 -5.53
C SER A 452 -28.45 13.08 -4.93
N GLY A 453 -28.83 14.11 -5.68
CA GLY A 453 -29.68 15.20 -5.18
C GLY A 453 -29.02 16.03 -4.07
N GLY A 454 -27.71 16.18 -4.13
CA GLY A 454 -26.88 16.92 -3.16
C GLY A 454 -26.46 16.11 -1.94
N ARG A 455 -26.88 14.84 -1.81
CA ARG A 455 -26.52 13.99 -0.66
C ARG A 455 -25.07 13.50 -0.68
N GLY A 456 -24.50 13.28 -1.86
CA GLY A 456 -23.22 12.59 -2.07
C GLY A 456 -23.34 11.06 -2.00
N ALA A 457 -22.20 10.39 -2.24
CA ALA A 457 -22.10 8.93 -2.16
C ALA A 457 -22.03 8.44 -0.70
N ASP A 458 -22.72 7.34 -0.39
CA ASP A 458 -22.61 6.67 0.91
C ASP A 458 -21.28 5.91 1.02
N VAL A 459 -20.81 5.35 -0.11
CA VAL A 459 -19.48 4.71 -0.21
C VAL A 459 -18.83 4.98 -1.57
N VAL A 460 -17.52 5.17 -1.55
CA VAL A 460 -16.67 5.24 -2.73
C VAL A 460 -15.68 4.07 -2.68
N TYR A 461 -15.69 3.21 -3.70
CA TYR A 461 -14.70 2.16 -3.91
C TYR A 461 -13.62 2.65 -4.88
N ASP A 462 -12.43 2.92 -4.34
CA ASP A 462 -11.33 3.55 -5.06
C ASP A 462 -10.12 2.62 -5.25
N ALA A 463 -9.95 2.16 -6.50
CA ALA A 463 -8.79 1.38 -6.96
C ALA A 463 -7.68 2.24 -7.59
N VAL A 464 -7.94 3.52 -7.85
CA VAL A 464 -7.06 4.40 -8.63
C VAL A 464 -6.05 5.09 -7.71
N GLY A 465 -6.49 5.63 -6.58
CA GLY A 465 -5.60 6.22 -5.59
C GLY A 465 -5.28 7.69 -5.88
N LYS A 466 -4.01 8.02 -6.14
CA LYS A 466 -3.49 9.39 -6.20
C LYS A 466 -4.39 10.38 -6.95
N ASP A 467 -4.89 10.01 -8.12
CA ASP A 467 -5.58 10.94 -9.04
C ASP A 467 -7.05 11.15 -8.67
N THR A 468 -7.64 10.26 -7.88
CA THR A 468 -9.07 10.27 -7.53
C THR A 468 -9.32 10.60 -6.07
N PHE A 469 -8.39 10.30 -5.16
CA PHE A 469 -8.61 10.35 -3.72
C PHE A 469 -9.22 11.67 -3.22
N ALA A 470 -8.69 12.81 -3.68
CA ALA A 470 -9.19 14.13 -3.31
C ALA A 470 -10.66 14.33 -3.73
N GLY A 471 -10.97 14.02 -5.00
CA GLY A 471 -12.32 14.13 -5.54
C GLY A 471 -13.27 13.11 -4.90
N SER A 472 -12.78 11.91 -4.56
CA SER A 472 -13.54 10.88 -3.84
C SER A 472 -14.03 11.40 -2.48
N LEU A 473 -13.17 12.11 -1.72
CA LEU A 473 -13.57 12.76 -0.46
C LEU A 473 -14.63 13.86 -0.68
N VAL A 474 -14.53 14.62 -1.78
CA VAL A 474 -15.53 15.64 -2.13
C VAL A 474 -16.85 14.99 -2.54
N ALA A 475 -16.83 13.86 -3.25
CA ALA A 475 -18.00 13.13 -3.73
C ALA A 475 -18.79 12.44 -2.62
N LEU A 476 -18.16 12.16 -1.47
CA LEU A 476 -18.83 11.54 -0.33
C LEU A 476 -19.90 12.44 0.27
N GLY A 477 -20.99 11.80 0.72
CA GLY A 477 -21.97 12.41 1.60
C GLY A 477 -21.50 12.53 3.04
N VAL A 478 -22.34 13.13 3.88
CA VAL A 478 -22.12 13.17 5.33
C VAL A 478 -22.08 11.74 5.88
N ARG A 479 -21.03 11.43 6.63
CA ARG A 479 -20.69 10.11 7.20
C ARG A 479 -20.42 9.04 6.13
N GLY A 480 -20.13 9.44 4.91
CA GLY A 480 -19.74 8.53 3.84
C GLY A 480 -18.40 7.84 4.12
N HIS A 481 -18.19 6.71 3.45
CA HIS A 481 -16.98 5.89 3.57
C HIS A 481 -16.17 5.84 2.28
N LEU A 482 -14.88 6.22 2.34
CA LEU A 482 -13.94 6.01 1.24
C LEU A 482 -13.16 4.72 1.48
N VAL A 483 -13.39 3.73 0.62
CA VAL A 483 -12.64 2.48 0.59
C VAL A 483 -11.52 2.61 -0.43
N SER A 484 -10.31 2.91 0.03
CA SER A 484 -9.11 2.98 -0.81
C SER A 484 -8.44 1.61 -0.87
N PHE A 485 -8.71 0.80 -1.89
CA PHE A 485 -8.23 -0.58 -1.97
C PHE A 485 -7.22 -0.83 -3.10
N GLY A 486 -6.96 0.16 -3.95
CA GLY A 486 -5.93 0.13 -4.99
C GLY A 486 -5.18 1.45 -5.11
N GLN A 487 -4.10 1.48 -5.90
CA GLN A 487 -3.27 2.66 -6.16
C GLN A 487 -2.78 2.63 -7.62
N ALA A 488 -3.68 2.38 -8.57
CA ALA A 488 -3.31 2.22 -9.98
C ALA A 488 -2.68 3.48 -10.63
N SER A 489 -2.91 4.68 -10.07
CA SER A 489 -2.21 5.92 -10.48
C SER A 489 -1.07 6.33 -9.55
N GLY A 490 -0.76 5.52 -8.53
CA GLY A 490 0.32 5.75 -7.58
C GLY A 490 -0.15 6.00 -6.14
N PRO A 491 0.80 6.23 -5.21
CA PRO A 491 0.53 6.45 -3.80
C PRO A 491 -0.32 7.70 -3.56
N VAL A 492 -1.27 7.58 -2.64
CA VAL A 492 -2.15 8.69 -2.21
C VAL A 492 -1.38 9.77 -1.45
N GLY A 493 -0.26 9.42 -0.82
CA GLY A 493 0.56 10.33 -0.02
C GLY A 493 -0.04 10.61 1.36
N ASP A 494 0.51 11.62 2.03
CA ASP A 494 0.08 12.07 3.35
C ASP A 494 -1.12 13.00 3.27
N TRP A 495 -2.07 12.86 4.19
CA TRP A 495 -3.30 13.66 4.24
C TRP A 495 -3.59 14.16 5.65
N ASP A 496 -4.00 15.42 5.76
CA ASP A 496 -4.48 15.99 7.03
C ASP A 496 -5.86 15.43 7.38
N ILE A 497 -5.94 14.73 8.50
CA ILE A 497 -7.17 14.13 9.04
C ILE A 497 -8.24 15.18 9.33
N GLY A 498 -7.85 16.44 9.60
CA GLY A 498 -8.77 17.55 9.81
C GLY A 498 -9.72 17.78 8.62
N ARG A 499 -9.27 17.44 7.40
CA ARG A 499 -10.10 17.52 6.18
C ARG A 499 -11.32 16.61 6.21
N PHE A 500 -11.32 15.58 7.05
CA PHE A 500 -12.43 14.62 7.15
C PHE A 500 -13.57 15.12 8.05
N ALA A 501 -13.31 16.11 8.90
CA ALA A 501 -14.24 16.56 9.94
C ALA A 501 -15.51 17.21 9.37
N SER A 502 -15.43 17.91 8.24
CA SER A 502 -16.55 18.66 7.63
C SER A 502 -17.75 17.80 7.27
N LYS A 503 -17.53 16.51 7.01
CA LYS A 503 -18.56 15.53 6.69
C LYS A 503 -18.51 14.30 7.61
N SER A 504 -17.64 14.28 8.63
CA SER A 504 -17.38 13.08 9.45
C SER A 504 -17.11 11.83 8.61
N VAL A 505 -16.35 11.97 7.53
CA VAL A 505 -16.08 10.84 6.62
C VAL A 505 -15.14 9.85 7.29
N THR A 506 -15.25 8.61 6.85
CA THR A 506 -14.35 7.53 7.26
C THR A 506 -13.56 7.05 6.05
N VAL A 507 -12.32 6.63 6.27
CA VAL A 507 -11.45 6.11 5.22
C VAL A 507 -10.91 4.75 5.67
N SER A 508 -10.94 3.75 4.79
CA SER A 508 -10.31 2.45 5.02
C SER A 508 -9.30 2.12 3.91
N ARG A 509 -8.27 1.37 4.29
CA ARG A 509 -7.30 0.77 3.38
C ARG A 509 -7.26 -0.75 3.63
N PRO A 510 -8.26 -1.51 3.15
CA PRO A 510 -8.34 -2.93 3.43
C PRO A 510 -7.18 -3.69 2.77
N ASN A 511 -6.66 -4.69 3.48
CA ASN A 511 -5.66 -5.64 2.99
C ASN A 511 -6.32 -7.01 2.80
N TYR A 512 -6.20 -7.60 1.62
CA TYR A 512 -6.78 -8.90 1.26
C TYR A 512 -6.49 -9.97 2.33
N GLY A 513 -5.23 -10.12 2.75
CA GLY A 513 -4.82 -11.15 3.70
C GLY A 513 -5.55 -11.07 5.04
N HIS A 514 -5.91 -9.87 5.52
CA HIS A 514 -6.61 -9.74 6.81
C HIS A 514 -8.03 -10.33 6.78
N PHE A 515 -8.62 -10.48 5.59
CA PHE A 515 -9.93 -11.08 5.35
C PHE A 515 -9.85 -12.53 4.85
N THR A 516 -8.66 -13.07 4.61
CA THR A 516 -8.50 -14.36 3.91
C THR A 516 -7.32 -15.20 4.37
N ASP A 517 -6.62 -14.85 5.45
CA ASP A 517 -5.41 -15.54 5.91
C ASP A 517 -5.69 -16.89 6.61
N THR A 518 -6.95 -17.19 6.92
CA THR A 518 -7.38 -18.50 7.42
C THR A 518 -8.55 -19.04 6.61
N PRO A 519 -8.78 -20.37 6.60
CA PRO A 519 -9.93 -20.99 5.95
C PRO A 519 -11.26 -20.40 6.44
N GLU A 520 -11.38 -20.12 7.74
CA GLU A 520 -12.60 -19.59 8.35
C GLU A 520 -12.94 -18.19 7.84
N LYS A 521 -11.93 -17.37 7.54
CA LYS A 521 -12.14 -16.04 6.96
C LYS A 521 -12.38 -16.12 5.45
N LEU A 522 -11.64 -16.96 4.73
CA LEU A 522 -11.76 -17.09 3.28
C LEU A 522 -13.10 -17.73 2.85
N GLY A 523 -13.55 -18.75 3.57
CA GLY A 523 -14.71 -19.59 3.19
C GLY A 523 -16.00 -18.82 2.94
N PRO A 524 -16.43 -17.93 3.85
CA PRO A 524 -17.62 -17.11 3.64
C PRO A 524 -17.56 -16.27 2.35
N HIS A 525 -16.40 -15.73 1.99
CA HIS A 525 -16.24 -14.92 0.79
C HIS A 525 -16.30 -15.75 -0.48
N VAL A 526 -15.62 -16.90 -0.48
CA VAL A 526 -15.65 -17.88 -1.57
C VAL A 526 -17.08 -18.38 -1.81
N ALA A 527 -17.78 -18.75 -0.74
CA ALA A 527 -19.17 -19.23 -0.80
C ALA A 527 -20.11 -18.15 -1.36
N ARG A 528 -20.01 -16.91 -0.88
CA ARG A 528 -20.79 -15.77 -1.39
C ARG A 528 -20.53 -15.53 -2.87
N PHE A 529 -19.26 -15.53 -3.27
CA PHE A 529 -18.86 -15.27 -4.66
C PHE A 529 -19.39 -16.34 -5.62
N PHE A 530 -19.13 -17.63 -5.36
CA PHE A 530 -19.61 -18.68 -6.24
C PHE A 530 -21.14 -18.82 -6.21
N ALA A 531 -21.80 -18.53 -5.09
CA ALA A 531 -23.27 -18.43 -5.06
C ALA A 531 -23.78 -17.28 -5.95
N ALA A 532 -23.12 -16.13 -5.95
CA ALA A 532 -23.47 -15.02 -6.83
C ALA A 532 -23.25 -15.36 -8.32
N VAL A 533 -22.16 -16.07 -8.64
CA VAL A 533 -21.90 -16.59 -10.00
C VAL A 533 -22.99 -17.54 -10.46
N ARG A 534 -23.32 -18.57 -9.65
CA ARG A 534 -24.36 -19.55 -9.97
C ARG A 534 -25.76 -18.93 -10.14
N ARG A 535 -26.05 -17.86 -9.40
CA ARG A 535 -27.32 -17.12 -9.52
C ARG A 535 -27.34 -16.14 -10.70
N GLY A 536 -26.24 -16.00 -11.45
CA GLY A 536 -26.11 -15.02 -12.52
C GLY A 536 -26.09 -13.57 -12.03
N VAL A 537 -25.90 -13.34 -10.73
CA VAL A 537 -25.77 -12.01 -10.12
C VAL A 537 -24.45 -11.37 -10.51
N VAL A 538 -23.41 -12.19 -10.56
CA VAL A 538 -22.07 -11.80 -11.00
C VAL A 538 -21.72 -12.67 -12.19
N ALA A 539 -21.52 -12.04 -13.35
CA ALA A 539 -20.98 -12.68 -14.53
C ALA A 539 -19.53 -12.23 -14.77
N LEU A 540 -18.72 -13.17 -15.23
CA LEU A 540 -17.36 -12.93 -15.70
C LEU A 540 -17.35 -13.21 -17.20
N ASP A 541 -16.93 -12.21 -17.98
CA ASP A 541 -16.62 -12.44 -19.39
C ASP A 541 -15.45 -13.43 -19.49
N PRO A 542 -15.41 -14.27 -20.55
CA PRO A 542 -14.27 -15.14 -20.81
C PRO A 542 -12.96 -14.34 -20.75
N PRO A 543 -11.97 -14.78 -19.96
CA PRO A 543 -10.75 -14.01 -19.80
C PRO A 543 -9.93 -14.02 -21.09
N ARG A 544 -9.21 -12.93 -21.34
CA ARG A 544 -8.23 -12.94 -22.43
C ARG A 544 -7.06 -13.86 -22.06
N ARG A 545 -6.70 -14.74 -22.98
CA ARG A 545 -5.68 -15.77 -22.78
C ARG A 545 -4.34 -15.32 -23.35
N TYR A 546 -3.28 -15.61 -22.62
CA TYR A 546 -1.89 -15.55 -23.06
C TYR A 546 -1.22 -16.88 -22.75
N ALA A 547 -0.19 -17.27 -23.49
CA ALA A 547 0.66 -18.36 -23.02
C ALA A 547 1.42 -17.90 -21.77
N LEU A 548 1.81 -18.84 -20.89
CA LEU A 548 2.63 -18.52 -19.71
C LEU A 548 3.91 -17.78 -20.10
N ALA A 549 4.55 -18.18 -21.20
CA ALA A 549 5.74 -17.52 -21.75
C ALA A 549 5.51 -16.05 -22.14
N ASP A 550 4.27 -15.66 -22.42
CA ASP A 550 3.87 -14.30 -22.85
C ASP A 550 3.40 -13.44 -21.66
N ALA A 551 3.73 -13.81 -20.42
CA ALA A 551 3.35 -13.05 -19.22
C ALA A 551 3.76 -11.57 -19.29
N ALA A 552 4.87 -11.26 -19.96
CA ALA A 552 5.31 -9.88 -20.19
C ALA A 552 4.30 -9.07 -21.03
N ASP A 553 3.67 -9.67 -22.04
CA ASP A 553 2.63 -9.03 -22.85
C ASP A 553 1.33 -8.84 -22.07
N ALA A 554 0.94 -9.85 -21.28
CA ALA A 554 -0.21 -9.72 -20.39
C ALA A 554 -0.06 -8.54 -19.42
N HIS A 555 1.13 -8.35 -18.85
CA HIS A 555 1.43 -7.21 -17.99
C HIS A 555 1.46 -5.88 -18.75
N ARG A 556 2.08 -5.83 -19.95
CA ARG A 556 2.07 -4.62 -20.80
C ARG A 556 0.64 -4.14 -21.08
N ASP A 557 -0.23 -5.05 -21.49
CA ASP A 557 -1.63 -4.72 -21.81
C ASP A 557 -2.41 -4.25 -20.56
N LEU A 558 -2.15 -4.89 -19.42
CA LEU A 558 -2.75 -4.49 -18.14
C LEU A 558 -2.31 -3.08 -17.71
N GLU A 559 -1.02 -2.77 -17.76
CA GLU A 559 -0.45 -1.48 -17.38
C GLU A 559 -0.84 -0.35 -18.35
N ALA A 560 -0.93 -0.66 -19.65
CA ALA A 560 -1.40 0.27 -20.68
C ALA A 560 -2.90 0.61 -20.56
N ARG A 561 -3.62 -0.03 -19.62
CA ARG A 561 -5.08 0.09 -19.45
C ARG A 561 -5.83 -0.25 -20.75
N ALA A 562 -5.24 -1.07 -21.62
CA ALA A 562 -5.82 -1.49 -22.90
C ALA A 562 -6.84 -2.64 -22.73
N THR A 563 -6.94 -3.20 -21.54
CA THR A 563 -7.79 -4.35 -21.24
C THR A 563 -9.15 -3.97 -20.67
N THR A 564 -10.12 -4.86 -20.88
CA THR A 564 -11.41 -4.90 -20.18
C THR A 564 -11.60 -6.31 -19.64
N GLY A 565 -12.00 -6.43 -18.38
CA GLY A 565 -12.18 -7.73 -17.73
C GLY A 565 -10.88 -8.37 -17.25
N SER A 566 -10.89 -9.69 -17.10
CA SER A 566 -9.80 -10.48 -16.54
C SER A 566 -8.86 -11.04 -17.62
N LEU A 567 -7.62 -11.32 -17.21
CA LEU A 567 -6.59 -11.94 -18.04
C LEU A 567 -6.13 -13.23 -17.36
N VAL A 568 -5.81 -14.24 -18.16
CA VAL A 568 -5.22 -15.50 -17.67
C VAL A 568 -4.00 -15.89 -18.51
N LEU A 569 -3.04 -16.52 -17.84
CA LEU A 569 -1.94 -17.25 -18.48
C LEU A 569 -2.30 -18.73 -18.55
N VAL A 570 -2.04 -19.35 -19.70
CA VAL A 570 -2.21 -20.77 -19.95
C VAL A 570 -0.83 -21.42 -19.91
N PRO A 571 -0.55 -22.33 -18.94
CA PRO A 571 0.73 -23.02 -18.79
C PRO A 571 1.18 -23.82 -20.01
#